data_AF-A0A949FHF8-F1
#
_entry.id   AF-A0A949FHF8-F1
#
_cell.length_a   1.000
_cell.length_b   1.000
_cell.length_c   1.000
_cell.angle_alpha   90.00
_cell.angle_beta   90.00
_cell.angle_gamma   90.00
#
_symmetry.space_group_name_H-M   'P 1'
#
loop_
_entity.id
_entity.type
_entity.pdbx_description
1 polymer ?
#
loop_
_entity_poly.entity_id
_entity_poly.type
_entity_poly.pdbx_seq_one_letter_code
_entity_poly.pdbx_strand_id
1 'polypeptide(L)'
;MIRKFRQPVASYQAPIVWSVAMGSLLCLGYYALIEYGPVSLPLLERYSKCHAVAYFTFELFFIALCSLVYKGLESNRQHQLVKKSKSTIEDIRIAKSDAPNVGDTDQIRWLEAAWKSQSSELYTSLIGCRIREVLSLLARNRSIAHLNEGCKSASDRDADAQHDSYALVRIVT
;
A
#
# COMPACT_ATOMS: atom_id res chain seq x y z
N MET A 1 -8.50 27.10 1.89
CA MET A 1 -9.15 25.92 2.50
C MET A 1 -9.25 24.83 1.43
N ILE A 2 -8.15 24.11 1.18
CA ILE A 2 -8.09 23.09 0.13
C ILE A 2 -8.65 21.80 0.71
N ARG A 3 -9.87 21.44 0.31
CA ARG A 3 -10.43 20.10 0.53
C ARG A 3 -9.52 19.12 -0.22
N LYS A 4 -8.55 18.52 0.49
CA LYS A 4 -7.89 17.30 0.05
C LYS A 4 -9.01 16.29 -0.15
N PHE A 5 -9.36 16.00 -1.41
CA PHE A 5 -10.00 14.75 -1.77
C PHE A 5 -9.05 13.66 -1.27
N ARG A 6 -9.34 13.15 -0.08
CA ARG A 6 -8.71 11.98 0.50
C ARG A 6 -9.21 10.83 -0.37
N GLN A 7 -8.58 10.62 -1.51
CA GLN A 7 -8.85 9.45 -2.34
C GLN A 7 -8.67 8.24 -1.44
N PRO A 8 -9.69 7.37 -1.33
CA PRO A 8 -9.52 6.15 -0.58
C PRO A 8 -8.49 5.32 -1.35
N VAL A 9 -7.34 5.12 -0.71
CA VAL A 9 -6.42 4.01 -1.00
C VAL A 9 -5.67 4.11 -2.34
N ALA A 10 -4.95 5.21 -2.57
CA ALA A 10 -3.76 5.18 -3.44
C ALA A 10 -2.59 4.52 -2.70
N SER A 11 -2.78 3.31 -2.18
CA SER A 11 -1.76 2.53 -1.48
C SER A 11 -0.63 2.06 -2.39
N TYR A 12 -0.78 2.24 -3.70
CA TYR A 12 0.13 1.70 -4.71
C TYR A 12 0.84 2.76 -5.54
N GLN A 13 0.44 4.03 -5.46
CA GLN A 13 1.16 5.07 -6.19
C GLN A 13 2.33 5.55 -5.34
N ALA A 14 3.53 5.06 -5.66
CA ALA A 14 4.74 5.67 -5.15
C ALA A 14 4.73 7.15 -5.57
N PRO A 15 4.99 8.10 -4.66
CA PRO A 15 5.03 9.51 -5.01
C PRO A 15 6.21 9.75 -5.96
N ILE A 16 5.96 9.69 -7.27
CA ILE A 16 6.99 9.72 -8.32
C ILE A 16 7.91 10.93 -8.14
N VAL A 17 7.34 12.10 -7.88
CA VAL A 17 8.10 13.34 -7.65
C VAL A 17 9.08 13.20 -6.48
N TRP A 18 8.65 12.57 -5.38
CA TRP A 18 9.49 12.37 -4.21
C TRP A 18 10.56 11.30 -4.45
N SER A 19 10.21 10.21 -5.13
CA SER A 19 11.16 9.15 -5.50
C SER A 19 12.22 9.66 -6.47
N VAL A 20 11.85 10.51 -7.42
CA VAL A 20 12.80 11.18 -8.33
C VAL A 20 13.71 12.12 -7.55
N ALA A 21 13.15 13.03 -6.75
CA ALA A 21 13.95 13.98 -5.97
C ALA A 21 14.95 13.29 -5.02
N MET A 22 14.49 12.28 -4.27
CA MET A 22 15.35 11.52 -3.36
C MET A 22 16.35 10.64 -4.12
N GLY A 23 15.94 10.03 -5.23
CA GLY A 23 16.80 9.19 -6.07
C GLY A 23 17.93 9.99 -6.71
N SER A 24 17.62 11.13 -7.32
CA SER A 24 18.64 12.04 -7.88
C SER A 24 19.56 12.60 -6.80
N LEU A 25 19.04 12.94 -5.62
CA LEU A 25 19.87 13.37 -4.47
C LEU A 25 20.82 12.25 -4.01
N LEU A 26 20.35 11.00 -3.95
CA LEU A 26 21.18 9.85 -3.59
C LEU A 26 22.27 9.59 -4.64
N CYS A 27 21.93 9.75 -5.92
CA CYS A 27 22.86 9.63 -7.05
C CYS A 27 23.97 10.69 -6.98
N LEU A 28 23.63 11.94 -6.69
CA LEU A 28 24.61 13.01 -6.45
C LEU A 28 25.51 12.67 -5.26
N GLY A 29 24.94 12.16 -4.16
CA GLY A 29 25.71 11.71 -3.01
C GLY A 29 26.68 10.57 -3.34
N TYR A 30 26.26 9.62 -4.17
CA TYR A 30 27.11 8.53 -4.66
C TYR A 30 28.31 9.05 -5.46
N TYR A 31 28.08 9.97 -6.41
CA TYR A 31 29.18 10.56 -7.18
C TYR A 31 30.09 11.45 -6.34
N ALA A 32 29.54 12.22 -5.40
CA ALA A 32 30.32 12.99 -4.45
C ALA A 32 31.20 12.09 -3.56
N LEU A 33 30.69 10.92 -3.15
CA LEU A 33 31.44 9.95 -2.36
C LEU A 33 32.57 9.28 -3.17
N ILE A 34 32.38 9.06 -4.47
CA ILE A 34 33.44 8.55 -5.34
C ILE A 34 34.56 9.59 -5.51
N GLU A 35 34.22 10.86 -5.68
CA GLU A 35 35.18 11.91 -6.01
C GLU A 35 35.94 12.47 -4.78
N TYR A 36 35.26 12.53 -3.63
CA TYR A 36 35.82 13.12 -2.40
C TYR A 36 35.95 12.13 -1.23
N GLY A 37 35.45 10.90 -1.37
CA GLY A 37 35.46 9.90 -0.30
C GLY A 37 36.79 9.14 -0.19
N PRO A 38 37.09 8.55 0.98
CA PRO A 38 38.30 7.76 1.22
C PRO A 38 38.30 6.39 0.51
N VAL A 39 37.20 6.04 -0.15
CA VAL A 39 36.98 4.75 -0.81
C VAL A 39 37.19 4.93 -2.32
N SER A 40 38.43 5.22 -2.71
CA SER A 40 38.80 5.28 -4.14
C SER A 40 38.81 3.86 -4.70
N LEU A 41 37.68 3.41 -5.23
CA LEU A 41 37.56 2.15 -5.96
C LEU A 41 37.75 2.45 -7.46
N PRO A 42 38.98 2.32 -8.00
CA PRO A 42 39.28 2.71 -9.39
C PRO A 42 38.45 1.94 -10.42
N LEU A 43 38.02 0.72 -10.07
CA LEU A 43 37.08 -0.06 -10.87
C LEU A 43 35.71 0.63 -10.96
N LEU A 44 35.17 1.09 -9.82
CA LEU A 44 33.84 1.68 -9.75
C LEU A 44 33.79 3.01 -10.51
N GLU A 45 34.84 3.83 -10.39
CA GLU A 45 34.97 5.08 -11.14
C GLU A 45 35.03 4.82 -12.65
N ARG A 46 35.82 3.83 -13.09
CA ARG A 46 35.90 3.47 -14.51
C ARG A 46 34.56 3.02 -15.07
N TYR A 47 33.80 2.20 -14.34
CA TYR A 47 32.49 1.72 -14.81
C TYR A 47 31.41 2.80 -14.76
N SER A 48 31.40 3.65 -13.73
CA SER A 48 30.37 4.67 -13.54
C SER A 48 30.57 5.93 -14.41
N LYS A 49 31.80 6.25 -14.79
CA LYS A 49 32.13 7.44 -15.62
C LYS A 49 32.45 7.11 -17.08
N CYS A 50 32.36 5.85 -17.51
CA CYS A 50 32.83 5.42 -18.83
C CYS A 50 32.08 6.10 -20.00
N HIS A 51 30.75 6.26 -19.89
CA HIS A 51 29.90 6.85 -20.93
C HIS A 51 28.72 7.62 -20.32
N ALA A 52 28.15 8.58 -21.07
CA ALA A 52 26.96 9.35 -20.63
C ALA A 52 25.78 8.45 -20.23
N VAL A 53 25.60 7.32 -20.93
CA VAL A 53 24.56 6.33 -20.62
C VAL A 53 24.71 5.76 -19.21
N ALA A 54 25.93 5.55 -18.72
CA ALA A 54 26.16 5.02 -17.38
C ALA A 54 25.58 5.94 -16.30
N TYR A 55 25.74 7.26 -16.44
CA TYR A 55 25.18 8.24 -15.50
C TYR A 55 23.65 8.13 -15.42
N PHE A 56 22.97 8.06 -16.56
CA PHE A 56 21.51 7.88 -16.60
C PHE A 56 21.08 6.54 -15.99
N THR A 57 21.83 5.47 -16.22
CA THR A 57 21.54 4.16 -15.61
C THR A 57 21.64 4.20 -14.09
N PHE A 58 22.68 4.83 -13.53
CA PHE A 58 22.81 4.99 -12.08
C PHE A 58 21.71 5.87 -11.50
N GLU A 59 21.34 6.97 -12.16
CA GLU A 59 20.25 7.82 -11.72
C GLU A 59 18.91 7.07 -11.70
N LEU A 60 18.55 6.39 -12.80
CA LEU A 60 17.34 5.57 -12.88
C LEU A 60 17.34 4.44 -11.85
N PHE A 61 18.50 3.81 -11.60
CA PHE A 61 18.65 2.79 -10.58
C PHE A 61 18.33 3.33 -9.17
N PHE A 62 18.87 4.49 -8.80
CA PHE A 62 18.58 5.09 -7.49
C PHE A 62 17.13 5.53 -7.35
N ILE A 63 16.54 6.08 -8.42
CA ILE A 63 15.11 6.44 -8.44
C ILE A 63 14.24 5.18 -8.26
N ALA A 64 14.55 4.11 -9.00
CA ALA A 64 13.87 2.82 -8.89
C ALA A 64 14.02 2.24 -7.47
N LEU A 65 15.23 2.26 -6.91
CA LEU A 65 15.53 1.80 -5.55
C LEU A 65 14.71 2.58 -4.50
N CYS A 66 14.68 3.91 -4.57
CA CYS A 66 13.88 4.74 -3.68
C CYS A 66 12.38 4.41 -3.79
N SER A 67 11.87 4.22 -5.01
CA SER A 67 10.48 3.82 -5.22
C SER A 67 10.15 2.45 -4.61
N LEU A 68 11.09 1.50 -4.73
CA LEU A 68 10.96 0.14 -4.19
C LEU A 68 10.99 0.14 -2.66
N VAL A 69 11.91 0.89 -2.06
CA VAL A 69 12.00 1.05 -0.59
C VAL A 69 10.70 1.66 -0.05
N TYR A 70 10.17 2.71 -0.69
CA TYR A 70 8.90 3.31 -0.28
C TYR A 70 7.75 2.30 -0.31
N LYS A 71 7.62 1.54 -1.41
CA LYS A 71 6.63 0.46 -1.52
C LYS A 71 6.82 -0.62 -0.47
N GLY A 72 8.07 -0.99 -0.17
CA GLY A 72 8.40 -1.98 0.87
C GLY A 72 7.95 -1.52 2.26
N LEU A 73 8.20 -0.26 2.62
CA LEU A 73 7.76 0.32 3.89
C LEU A 73 6.23 0.36 3.99
N GLU A 74 5.55 0.79 2.94
CA GLU A 74 4.09 0.86 2.92
C GLU A 74 3.44 -0.53 2.98
N SER A 75 4.01 -1.51 2.28
CA SER A 75 3.60 -2.92 2.37
C SER A 75 3.75 -3.46 3.80
N ASN A 76 4.88 -3.19 4.46
CA ASN A 76 5.10 -3.61 5.83
C ASN A 76 4.13 -2.93 6.82
N ARG A 77 3.84 -1.64 6.61
CA ARG A 77 2.83 -0.90 7.39
C ARG A 77 1.44 -1.53 7.24
N GLN A 78 1.04 -1.87 6.01
CA GLN A 78 -0.23 -2.55 5.76
C GLN A 78 -0.26 -3.95 6.37
N HIS A 79 0.85 -4.69 6.30
CA HIS A 79 0.96 -6.00 6.93
C HIS A 79 0.75 -5.93 8.46
N GLN A 80 1.32 -4.91 9.12
CA GLN A 80 1.07 -4.68 10.54
C GLN A 80 -0.39 -4.31 10.83
N LEU A 81 -1.03 -3.50 9.99
CA LEU A 81 -2.45 -3.16 10.13
C LEU A 81 -3.35 -4.38 9.96
N VAL A 82 -3.02 -5.30 9.04
CA VAL A 82 -3.74 -6.58 8.87
C VAL A 82 -3.58 -7.47 10.11
N LYS A 83 -2.39 -7.51 10.73
CA LYS A 83 -2.21 -8.22 12.01
C LYS A 83 -3.09 -7.64 13.11
N LYS A 84 -3.15 -6.31 13.23
CA LYS A 84 -4.02 -5.62 14.19
C LYS A 84 -5.52 -5.84 13.89
N SER A 85 -5.91 -5.89 12.62
CA SER A 85 -7.31 -6.16 12.28
C SER A 85 -7.74 -7.57 12.65
N LYS A 86 -6.85 -8.57 12.55
CA LYS A 86 -7.15 -9.95 12.95
C LYS A 86 -7.45 -10.06 14.44
N SER A 87 -6.65 -9.42 15.30
CA SER A 87 -6.92 -9.44 16.75
C SER A 87 -8.25 -8.75 17.07
N THR A 88 -8.54 -7.61 16.44
CA THR A 88 -9.83 -6.92 16.60
C THR A 88 -11.01 -7.77 16.15
N ILE A 89 -10.91 -8.49 15.04
CA ILE A 89 -11.99 -9.37 14.57
C ILE A 89 -12.24 -10.49 15.58
N GLU A 90 -11.19 -11.01 16.20
CA GLU A 90 -11.32 -12.02 17.26
C GLU A 90 -11.99 -11.43 18.51
N ASP A 91 -11.63 -10.20 18.91
CA ASP A 91 -12.29 -9.50 20.02
C ASP A 91 -13.80 -9.30 19.76
N ILE A 92 -14.17 -8.89 18.54
CA ILE A 92 -15.57 -8.76 18.11
C ILE A 92 -16.28 -10.13 18.13
N ARG A 93 -15.60 -11.19 17.70
CA ARG A 93 -16.13 -12.56 17.72
C ARG A 93 -16.40 -13.04 19.14
N ILE A 94 -15.48 -12.78 20.07
CA ILE A 94 -15.63 -13.13 21.49
C ILE A 94 -16.80 -12.35 22.09
N ALA A 95 -16.87 -11.04 21.87
CA ALA A 95 -17.97 -10.19 22.34
C ALA A 95 -19.35 -10.62 21.78
N LYS A 96 -19.39 -11.24 20.59
CA LYS A 96 -20.61 -11.79 20.00
C LYS A 96 -21.05 -13.11 20.66
N SER A 97 -20.11 -13.96 21.09
CA SER A 97 -20.44 -15.23 21.76
C SER A 97 -21.24 -15.03 23.05
N ASP A 98 -21.09 -13.86 23.69
CA ASP A 98 -21.83 -13.48 24.90
C ASP A 98 -23.19 -12.80 24.61
N ALA A 99 -23.51 -12.51 23.35
CA ALA A 99 -24.74 -11.82 22.97
C ALA A 99 -25.89 -12.80 22.70
N PRO A 100 -27.14 -12.46 23.08
CA PRO A 100 -28.31 -13.29 22.78
C PRO A 100 -28.49 -13.44 21.27
N ASN A 101 -29.03 -14.59 20.84
CA ASN A 101 -29.12 -15.01 19.44
C ASN A 101 -30.13 -14.11 18.67
N VAL A 102 -29.66 -12.97 18.14
CA VAL A 102 -30.46 -12.04 17.33
C VAL A 102 -30.47 -12.52 15.88
N GLY A 103 -31.61 -12.38 15.19
CA GLY A 103 -31.78 -12.83 13.79
C GLY A 103 -30.77 -12.23 12.80
N ASP A 104 -30.55 -12.92 11.67
CA ASP A 104 -29.48 -12.64 10.70
C ASP A 104 -29.40 -11.19 10.21
N THR A 105 -30.52 -10.46 10.11
CA THR A 105 -30.52 -9.07 9.62
C THR A 105 -30.02 -8.07 10.67
N ASP A 106 -30.37 -8.29 11.94
CA ASP A 106 -29.89 -7.44 13.04
C ASP A 106 -28.42 -7.73 13.36
N GLN A 107 -27.98 -8.96 13.08
CA GLN A 107 -26.59 -9.38 13.19
C GLN A 107 -25.66 -8.59 12.25
N ILE A 108 -26.07 -8.38 11.00
CA ILE A 108 -25.28 -7.59 10.02
C ILE A 108 -25.18 -6.13 10.45
N ARG A 109 -26.27 -5.55 10.98
CA ARG A 109 -26.29 -4.16 11.48
C ARG A 109 -25.41 -3.99 12.72
N TRP A 110 -25.44 -4.95 13.63
CA TRP A 110 -24.54 -4.97 14.79
C TRP A 110 -23.07 -5.04 14.36
N LEU A 111 -22.75 -5.89 13.39
CA LEU A 111 -21.39 -6.03 12.87
C LEU A 111 -20.90 -4.75 12.18
N GLU A 112 -21.77 -4.06 11.44
CA GLU A 112 -21.46 -2.76 10.85
C GLU A 112 -21.22 -1.68 11.92
N ALA A 113 -22.02 -1.66 12.98
CA ALA A 113 -21.86 -0.73 14.10
C ALA A 113 -20.56 -1.00 14.90
N ALA A 114 -20.26 -2.27 15.20
CA ALA A 114 -19.03 -2.70 15.85
C ALA A 114 -17.78 -2.34 15.01
N TRP A 115 -17.86 -2.49 13.69
CA TRP A 115 -16.77 -2.08 12.81
C TRP A 115 -16.59 -0.56 12.75
N LYS A 116 -17.69 0.22 12.80
CA LYS A 116 -17.63 1.69 12.87
C LYS A 116 -17.05 2.21 14.18
N SER A 117 -17.20 1.49 15.29
CA SER A 117 -16.61 1.88 16.58
C SER A 117 -15.10 1.63 16.67
N GLN A 118 -14.50 0.97 15.67
CA GLN A 118 -13.07 0.65 15.69
C GLN A 118 -12.18 1.86 15.41
N SER A 119 -10.88 1.75 15.74
CA SER A 119 -9.90 2.81 15.57
C SER A 119 -9.89 3.40 14.14
N SER A 120 -9.77 4.72 14.06
CA SER A 120 -9.77 5.48 12.79
C SER A 120 -8.66 5.02 11.82
N GLU A 121 -7.54 4.53 12.35
CA GLU A 121 -6.44 3.94 11.56
C GLU A 121 -6.86 2.64 10.85
N LEU A 122 -7.56 1.76 11.54
CA LEU A 122 -8.09 0.52 10.97
C LEU A 122 -9.21 0.83 9.98
N TYR A 123 -10.09 1.79 10.31
CA TYR A 123 -11.21 2.16 9.45
C TYR A 123 -10.77 2.78 8.11
N THR A 124 -9.69 3.57 8.13
CA THR A 124 -9.14 4.22 6.93
C THR A 124 -8.14 3.36 6.17
N SER A 125 -7.75 2.20 6.72
CA SER A 125 -6.86 1.26 6.06
C SER A 125 -7.52 0.58 4.84
N LEU A 126 -6.69 0.01 3.96
CA LEU A 126 -7.14 -0.75 2.79
C LEU A 126 -8.07 -1.91 3.21
N ILE A 127 -7.69 -2.65 4.26
CA ILE A 127 -8.50 -3.75 4.78
C ILE A 127 -9.82 -3.23 5.39
N GLY A 128 -9.81 -2.07 6.04
CA GLY A 128 -11.03 -1.44 6.57
C GLY A 128 -11.99 -0.96 5.50
N CYS A 129 -11.47 -0.43 4.39
CA CYS A 129 -12.28 -0.10 3.22
C CYS A 129 -12.92 -1.35 2.60
N ARG A 130 -12.15 -2.44 2.44
CA ARG A 130 -12.67 -3.73 1.92
C ARG A 130 -13.73 -4.34 2.82
N ILE A 131 -13.49 -4.39 4.14
CA ILE A 131 -14.46 -4.91 5.11
C ILE A 131 -15.75 -4.07 5.08
N ARG A 132 -15.63 -2.74 4.99
CA ARG A 132 -16.80 -1.86 4.85
C ARG A 132 -17.58 -2.11 3.57
N GLU A 133 -16.89 -2.27 2.43
CA GLU A 133 -17.54 -2.56 1.15
C GLU A 133 -18.33 -3.88 1.24
N VAL A 134 -17.70 -4.94 1.79
CA VAL A 134 -18.34 -6.24 2.04
C VAL A 134 -19.55 -6.12 2.98
N LEU A 135 -19.41 -5.44 4.13
CA LEU A 135 -20.50 -5.23 5.08
C LEU A 135 -21.65 -4.45 4.45
N SER A 136 -21.35 -3.44 3.64
CA SER A 136 -22.35 -2.64 2.93
C SER A 136 -23.10 -3.46 1.87
N LEU A 137 -22.43 -4.39 1.18
CA LEU A 137 -23.06 -5.31 0.23
C LEU A 137 -23.96 -6.32 0.94
N LEU A 138 -23.51 -6.87 2.07
CA LEU A 138 -24.30 -7.76 2.93
C LEU A 138 -25.55 -7.05 3.49
N ALA A 139 -25.40 -5.81 3.95
CA ALA A 139 -26.52 -5.01 4.47
C ALA A 139 -27.57 -4.68 3.39
N ARG A 140 -27.14 -4.47 2.13
CA ARG A 140 -28.03 -4.17 0.99
C ARG A 140 -28.75 -5.41 0.46
N ASN A 141 -28.02 -6.50 0.25
CA ASN A 141 -28.55 -7.68 -0.42
C ASN A 141 -29.20 -8.69 0.53
N ARG A 142 -29.01 -8.54 1.86
CA ARG A 142 -29.49 -9.46 2.92
C ARG A 142 -29.19 -10.95 2.66
N SER A 143 -28.23 -11.24 1.79
CA SER A 143 -27.92 -12.58 1.31
C SER A 143 -26.43 -12.70 1.01
N ILE A 144 -25.87 -13.85 1.36
CA ILE A 144 -24.45 -14.21 1.17
C ILE A 144 -24.19 -14.67 -0.28
N ALA A 145 -25.24 -14.98 -1.05
CA ALA A 145 -25.13 -15.57 -2.39
C ALA A 145 -24.29 -14.73 -3.38
N HIS A 146 -24.41 -13.40 -3.32
CA HIS A 146 -23.68 -12.48 -4.20
C HIS A 146 -22.37 -11.95 -3.60
N LEU A 147 -21.97 -12.41 -2.41
CA LEU A 147 -20.75 -11.94 -1.76
C LEU A 147 -19.50 -12.32 -2.58
N ASN A 148 -19.49 -13.53 -3.14
CA ASN A 148 -18.36 -14.03 -3.91
C ASN A 148 -18.10 -13.20 -5.18
N GLU A 149 -19.17 -12.79 -5.87
CA GLU A 149 -19.08 -11.93 -7.06
C GLU A 149 -18.53 -10.54 -6.70
N GLY A 150 -19.04 -9.93 -5.63
CA GLY A 150 -18.54 -8.63 -5.16
C GLY A 150 -17.07 -8.68 -4.73
N CYS A 151 -16.65 -9.74 -4.04
CA CYS A 151 -15.25 -9.97 -3.68
C CYS A 151 -14.36 -10.16 -4.91
N LYS A 152 -14.84 -10.90 -5.92
CA LYS A 152 -14.11 -11.11 -7.18
C LYS A 152 -13.91 -9.78 -7.91
N SER A 153 -14.97 -8.99 -8.11
CA SER A 153 -14.86 -7.69 -8.76
C SER A 153 -14.01 -6.67 -7.99
N ALA A 154 -13.96 -6.74 -6.66
CA ALA A 154 -13.02 -5.95 -5.86
C ALA A 154 -11.56 -6.41 -6.05
N SER A 155 -11.33 -7.72 -6.09
CA SER A 155 -10.01 -8.30 -6.35
C SER A 155 -9.48 -7.94 -7.74
N ASP A 156 -10.32 -8.01 -8.78
CA ASP A 156 -9.93 -7.70 -10.15
C ASP A 156 -9.52 -6.22 -10.27
N ARG A 157 -10.31 -5.30 -9.69
CA ARG A 157 -9.96 -3.86 -9.64
C ARG A 157 -8.63 -3.59 -8.93
N ASP A 158 -8.37 -4.31 -7.83
CA ASP A 158 -7.12 -4.15 -7.09
C ASP A 158 -5.92 -4.75 -7.85
N ALA A 159 -6.13 -5.82 -8.63
CA ALA A 159 -5.10 -6.40 -9.49
C ALA A 159 -4.71 -5.42 -10.61
N ASP A 160 -5.69 -4.77 -11.26
CA ASP A 160 -5.45 -3.74 -12.27
C ASP A 160 -4.66 -2.56 -11.68
N ALA A 161 -5.06 -2.07 -10.50
CA ALA A 161 -4.36 -0.98 -9.83
C ALA A 161 -2.91 -1.33 -9.42
N GLN A 162 -2.65 -2.58 -9.04
CA GLN A 162 -1.30 -3.06 -8.79
C GLN A 162 -0.47 -3.13 -10.07
N HIS A 163 -1.07 -3.61 -11.17
CA HIS A 163 -0.39 -3.69 -12.45
C HIS A 163 0.09 -2.30 -12.91
N ASP A 164 -0.76 -1.29 -12.81
CA ASP A 164 -0.42 0.10 -13.14
C ASP A 164 0.72 0.67 -12.28
N SER A 165 0.74 0.31 -11.00
CA SER A 165 1.76 0.75 -10.04
C SER A 165 3.17 0.25 -10.38
N TYR A 166 3.31 -0.93 -11.00
CA TYR A 166 4.61 -1.51 -11.35
C TYR A 166 5.17 -1.05 -12.70
N ALA A 167 4.42 -0.24 -13.46
CA ALA A 167 4.84 0.23 -14.78
C ALA A 167 6.24 0.86 -14.79
N LEU A 168 6.56 1.70 -13.79
CA LEU A 168 7.88 2.35 -13.68
C LEU A 168 9.04 1.39 -13.39
N VAL A 169 8.83 0.39 -12.52
CA VAL A 169 9.87 -0.60 -12.20
C VAL A 169 10.18 -1.45 -13.44
N ARG A 170 9.15 -1.80 -14.21
CA ARG A 170 9.26 -2.61 -15.42
C ARG A 170 9.98 -1.87 -16.57
N ILE A 171 10.03 -0.54 -16.56
CA ILE A 171 10.74 0.23 -17.59
C ILE A 171 12.26 0.22 -17.34
N VAL A 172 12.69 0.04 -16.10
CA VAL A 172 14.11 0.10 -15.70
C VAL A 172 14.78 -1.29 -15.71
N THR A 173 14.01 -2.38 -15.56
CA THR A 173 14.48 -3.78 -15.63
C THR A 173 14.40 -4.34 -17.04
#